data_AF-A0A534N6G2-F1
#
_entry.id   AF-A0A534N6G2-F1
#
_cell.length_a   1.000
_cell.length_b   1.000
_cell.length_c   1.000
_cell.angle_alpha   90.00
_cell.angle_beta   90.00
_cell.angle_gamma   90.00
#
_symmetry.space_group_name_H-M   'P 1'
#
loop_
_entity.id
_entity.type
_entity.pdbx_description
1 polymer ?
#
loop_
_entity_poly.entity_id
_entity_poly.type
_entity_poly.pdbx_seq_one_letter_code
_entity_poly.pdbx_strand_id
1 'polypeptide(L)'
;MKRSRGLSARGGRTERKGKDTRPKKIDYSDIPELSEKQLTRMRRVGRPTLGDEPRKLIAIRLDPRVLAWLRETAEKKGLPYQSLVNEILAEEMRKAS
;
A
#
# COMPACT_ATOMS: atom_id res chain seq x y z
N MET A 1 2.53 9.49 -33.04
CA MET A 1 3.62 9.28 -32.05
C MET A 1 3.05 8.58 -30.82
N LYS A 2 3.35 7.29 -30.61
CA LYS A 2 2.96 6.54 -29.40
C LYS A 2 4.24 6.05 -28.71
N ARG A 3 4.44 6.49 -27.47
CA ARG A 3 5.61 6.19 -26.63
C ARG A 3 5.53 4.73 -26.18
N SER A 4 6.52 3.92 -26.54
CA SER A 4 6.70 2.56 -26.00
C SER A 4 7.21 2.68 -24.56
N ARG A 5 6.42 2.18 -23.60
CA ARG A 5 6.87 2.04 -22.21
C ARG A 5 7.86 0.88 -22.15
N GLY A 6 9.13 1.19 -21.90
CA GLY A 6 10.18 0.19 -21.72
C GLY A 6 9.89 -0.68 -20.49
N LEU A 7 9.69 -1.97 -20.71
CA LEU A 7 9.73 -2.99 -19.67
C LEU A 7 11.19 -3.22 -19.28
N SER A 8 11.72 -2.37 -18.40
CA SER A 8 13.04 -2.58 -17.79
C SER A 8 12.89 -3.43 -16.54
N ALA A 9 12.82 -4.75 -16.74
CA ALA A 9 13.09 -5.72 -15.69
C ALA A 9 13.55 -7.05 -16.31
N ARG A 10 14.69 -7.06 -17.01
CA ARG A 10 15.43 -8.31 -17.25
C ARG A 10 16.31 -8.62 -16.03
N GLY A 11 15.66 -8.93 -14.91
CA GLY A 11 16.30 -9.68 -13.83
C GLY A 11 16.14 -11.16 -14.15
N GLY A 12 17.11 -11.73 -14.86
CA GLY A 12 17.12 -13.17 -15.13
C GLY A 12 17.22 -13.92 -13.82
N ARG A 13 16.18 -14.67 -13.45
CA ARG A 13 16.35 -15.71 -12.44
C ARG A 13 17.07 -16.87 -13.13
N THR A 14 18.30 -17.15 -12.72
CA THR A 14 18.86 -18.50 -12.87
C THR A 14 18.12 -19.41 -11.90
N GLU A 15 16.92 -19.84 -12.28
CA GLU A 15 16.26 -20.95 -11.61
C GLU A 15 17.02 -22.22 -11.99
N ARG A 16 17.48 -22.98 -10.99
CA ARG A 16 17.92 -24.37 -11.22
C ARG A 16 16.75 -25.08 -11.92
N LYS A 17 17.03 -25.80 -13.01
CA LYS A 17 16.05 -26.56 -13.78
C LYS A 17 15.36 -27.59 -12.88
N GLY A 18 14.30 -27.17 -12.20
CA GLY A 18 13.43 -28.02 -11.41
C GLY A 18 12.68 -28.97 -12.33
N LYS A 19 12.38 -30.19 -11.86
CA LYS A 19 11.55 -31.13 -12.61
C LYS A 19 10.23 -30.46 -12.95
N ASP A 20 9.84 -30.55 -14.23
CA ASP A 20 8.57 -30.06 -14.73
C ASP A 20 7.44 -30.65 -13.88
N THR A 21 6.69 -29.79 -13.18
CA THR A 21 5.62 -30.26 -12.31
C THR A 21 4.46 -30.60 -13.22
N ARG A 22 4.28 -31.89 -13.53
CA ARG A 22 3.14 -32.36 -14.34
C ARG A 22 1.86 -31.71 -13.79
N PRO A 23 0.99 -31.13 -14.64
CA PRO A 23 -0.23 -30.49 -14.19
C PRO A 23 -1.08 -31.53 -13.47
N LYS A 24 -1.13 -31.44 -12.14
CA LYS A 24 -2.07 -32.24 -11.34
C LYS A 24 -3.44 -31.58 -11.45
N LYS A 25 -4.49 -32.39 -11.55
CA LYS A 25 -5.86 -31.90 -11.46
C LYS A 25 -6.05 -31.28 -10.07
N ILE A 26 -6.29 -29.98 -10.01
CA ILE A 26 -6.56 -29.25 -8.76
C ILE A 26 -7.95 -29.68 -8.30
N ASP A 27 -8.08 -30.05 -7.03
CA ASP A 27 -9.38 -30.23 -6.39
C ASP A 27 -9.89 -28.86 -5.94
N TYR A 28 -11.14 -28.56 -6.29
CA TYR A 28 -11.82 -27.30 -5.95
C TYR A 28 -13.04 -27.54 -5.06
N SER A 29 -13.16 -28.73 -4.45
CA SER A 29 -14.31 -29.10 -3.62
C SER A 29 -14.52 -28.17 -2.41
N ASP A 30 -13.47 -27.51 -1.94
CA ASP A 30 -13.46 -26.56 -0.82
C ASP A 30 -13.65 -25.09 -1.24
N ILE A 31 -13.53 -24.77 -2.54
CA ILE A 31 -13.62 -23.41 -3.08
C ILE A 31 -14.81 -23.34 -4.04
N PRO A 32 -16.03 -23.09 -3.54
CA PRO A 32 -17.20 -22.97 -4.40
C PRO A 32 -17.10 -21.76 -5.33
N GLU A 33 -17.68 -21.87 -6.52
CA GLU A 33 -17.77 -20.75 -7.45
C GLU A 33 -18.59 -19.59 -6.86
N LEU A 34 -18.16 -18.36 -7.15
CA LEU A 34 -18.87 -17.16 -6.72
C LEU A 34 -20.13 -16.97 -7.56
N SER A 35 -21.26 -16.69 -6.91
CA SER A 35 -22.49 -16.33 -7.62
C SER A 35 -22.36 -15.00 -8.38
N GLU A 36 -23.15 -14.81 -9.43
CA GLU A 36 -23.21 -13.53 -10.17
C GLU A 36 -23.52 -12.33 -9.25
N LYS A 37 -24.37 -12.54 -8.24
CA LYS A 37 -24.70 -11.52 -7.22
C LYS A 37 -23.50 -11.16 -6.35
N GLN A 38 -22.59 -12.09 -6.08
CA GLN A 38 -21.36 -11.81 -5.35
C GLN A 38 -20.34 -11.11 -6.24
N LEU A 39 -20.16 -11.58 -7.49
CA LEU A 39 -19.25 -10.99 -8.46
C LEU A 39 -19.57 -9.52 -8.75
N THR A 40 -20.85 -9.18 -8.92
CA THR A 40 -21.33 -7.80 -9.14
C THR A 40 -21.07 -6.86 -7.95
N ARG A 41 -20.96 -7.39 -6.73
CA ARG A 41 -20.66 -6.61 -5.52
C ARG A 41 -19.17 -6.43 -5.26
N MET A 42 -18.30 -7.18 -5.95
CA MET A 42 -16.86 -7.08 -5.74
C MET A 42 -16.34 -5.73 -6.26
N ARG A 43 -15.70 -4.97 -5.38
CA ARG A 43 -14.98 -3.74 -5.75
C ARG A 43 -13.51 -4.05 -5.93
N ARG A 44 -12.91 -3.63 -7.05
CA ARG A 44 -11.44 -3.59 -7.17
C ARG A 44 -10.92 -2.58 -6.15
N VAL A 45 -10.39 -3.07 -5.03
CA VAL A 45 -9.86 -2.23 -3.95
C VAL A 45 -8.46 -1.68 -4.24
N GLY A 46 -7.80 -2.17 -5.29
CA GLY A 46 -6.50 -1.67 -5.75
C GLY A 46 -5.44 -1.61 -4.66
N ARG A 47 -4.31 -0.96 -4.95
CA ARG A 47 -3.42 -0.46 -3.90
C ARG A 47 -4.06 0.85 -3.39
N PRO A 48 -4.18 1.08 -2.07
CA PRO A 48 -4.57 2.38 -1.55
C PRO A 48 -3.71 3.48 -2.18
N THR A 49 -4.34 4.53 -2.70
CA THR A 49 -3.64 5.66 -3.29
C THR A 49 -2.84 6.37 -2.20
N LEU A 50 -1.51 6.33 -2.28
CA LEU A 50 -0.63 6.96 -1.29
C LEU A 50 -0.46 8.49 -1.49
N GLY A 51 -1.28 9.12 -2.34
CA GLY A 51 -1.09 10.48 -2.86
C GLY A 51 -0.42 10.49 -4.23
N ASP A 52 -0.11 11.69 -4.75
CA ASP A 52 0.57 11.88 -6.05
C ASP A 52 2.02 11.37 -6.03
N GLU A 53 2.68 11.45 -4.86
CA GLU A 53 4.02 10.96 -4.62
C GLU A 53 4.09 9.99 -3.42
N PRO A 54 5.00 9.00 -3.44
CA PRO A 54 5.25 8.15 -2.28
C PRO A 54 5.85 8.97 -1.12
N ARG A 55 5.50 8.59 0.12
CA ARG A 55 6.07 9.23 1.32
C ARG A 55 7.59 9.07 1.35
N LYS A 56 8.30 10.16 1.66
CA LYS A 56 9.75 10.18 1.83
C LYS A 56 10.08 9.85 3.29
N LEU A 57 10.97 8.88 3.52
CA LEU A 57 11.48 8.58 4.85
C LEU A 57 12.51 9.63 5.24
N ILE A 58 12.24 10.37 6.30
CA ILE A 58 13.12 11.39 6.84
C ILE A 58 13.34 11.13 8.34
N ALA A 59 14.50 11.53 8.84
CA ALA A 59 14.75 11.62 10.27
C ALA A 59 14.51 13.05 10.72
N ILE A 60 13.60 13.25 11.68
CA ILE A 60 13.35 14.55 12.32
C ILE A 60 13.56 14.42 13.82
N ARG A 61 14.06 15.48 14.45
CA ARG A 61 14.09 15.58 15.92
C ARG A 61 12.87 16.36 16.37
N LEU A 62 12.14 15.81 17.33
CA LEU A 62 10.98 16.44 17.95
C LEU A 62 11.29 16.69 19.42
N ASP A 63 10.77 17.79 19.96
CA ASP A 63 10.78 18.03 21.40
C ASP A 63 10.05 16.87 22.12
N PRO A 64 10.57 16.36 23.26
CA PRO A 64 9.96 15.25 23.97
C PRO A 64 8.50 15.50 24.37
N ARG A 65 8.13 16.73 24.72
CA ARG A 65 6.76 17.10 25.09
C ARG A 65 5.83 17.05 23.87
N VAL A 66 6.32 17.50 22.72
CA VAL A 66 5.59 17.43 21.45
C VAL A 66 5.36 15.97 21.03
N LEU A 67 6.38 15.12 21.17
CA LEU A 67 6.24 13.69 20.86
C LEU A 67 5.21 13.00 21.77
N ALA A 68 5.22 13.32 23.07
CA ALA A 68 4.24 12.79 24.01
C ALA A 68 2.82 13.21 23.64
N TRP A 69 2.61 14.50 23.38
CA TRP A 69 1.32 15.04 22.97
C TRP A 69 0.80 14.42 21.66
N LEU A 70 1.67 14.23 20.67
CA LEU A 70 1.31 13.58 19.40
C LEU A 70 0.83 12.15 19.60
N ARG A 71 1.50 11.38 20.46
CA ARG A 71 1.13 9.98 20.74
C ARG A 71 -0.23 9.89 21.41
N GLU A 72 -0.44 10.67 22.47
CA GLU A 72 -1.71 10.69 23.22
C GLU A 72 -2.87 11.15 22.32
N THR A 73 -2.64 12.20 21.52
CA THR A 73 -3.66 12.73 20.62
C THR A 73 -4.00 11.75 19.51
N ALA A 74 -3.00 11.06 18.97
CA ALA A 74 -3.20 10.07 17.91
C ALA A 74 -3.96 8.84 18.43
N GLU A 75 -3.68 8.40 19.66
CA GLU A 75 -4.42 7.32 20.34
C GLU A 75 -5.89 7.68 20.51
N LYS A 76 -6.20 8.89 21.00
CA LYS A 76 -7.59 9.38 21.12
C LYS A 76 -8.33 9.41 19.78
N LYS A 77 -7.61 9.63 18.66
CA LYS A 77 -8.16 9.65 17.30
C LYS A 77 -8.18 8.28 16.62
N GLY A 78 -7.60 7.24 17.22
CA GLY A 78 -7.46 5.92 16.60
C GLY A 78 -6.53 5.90 15.38
N LEU A 79 -5.53 6.80 15.33
CA LEU A 79 -4.61 6.96 14.19
C LEU A 79 -3.16 6.75 14.65
N PRO A 80 -2.24 6.33 13.74
CA PRO A 80 -0.80 6.35 14.03
C PRO A 80 -0.28 7.78 14.22
N TYR A 81 0.60 8.01 15.19
CA TYR A 81 1.13 9.36 15.45
C TYR A 81 1.87 9.94 14.24
N GLN A 82 2.51 9.12 13.40
CA GLN A 82 3.16 9.58 12.17
C GLN A 82 2.15 10.10 11.13
N SER A 83 0.94 9.55 11.09
CA SER A 83 -0.13 10.07 10.25
C SER A 83 -0.60 11.42 10.76
N LEU A 84 -0.79 11.56 12.08
CA LEU A 84 -1.15 12.83 12.71
C LEU A 84 -0.12 13.93 12.45
N VAL A 85 1.19 13.61 12.53
CA VAL A 85 2.26 14.55 12.18
C VAL A 85 2.08 15.07 10.76
N ASN A 86 1.86 14.18 9.78
CA ASN A 86 1.67 14.59 8.39
C ASN A 86 0.40 15.42 8.19
N GLU A 87 -0.70 15.09 8.87
CA GLU A 87 -1.95 15.85 8.81
C GLU A 87 -1.76 17.29 9.28
N ILE A 88 -1.13 17.47 10.44
CA ILE A 88 -0.84 18.81 11.01
C ILE A 88 0.06 19.61 10.05
N LEU A 89 1.15 19.01 9.56
CA LEU A 89 2.06 19.70 8.64
C LEU A 89 1.36 20.07 7.31
N ALA A 90 0.49 19.21 6.79
CA ALA A 90 -0.28 19.49 5.59
C ALA A 90 -1.32 20.59 5.80
N GLU A 91 -1.94 20.67 6.98
CA GLU A 91 -2.84 21.78 7.35
C GLU A 91 -2.09 23.10 7.43
N GLU A 92 -0.94 23.13 8.12
CA GLU A 92 -0.13 24.34 8.23
C GLU A 92 0.41 24.79 6.86
N MET A 93 0.82 23.85 6.00
CA MET A 93 1.21 24.15 4.61
C MET A 93 0.06 24.81 3.84
N ARG A 94 -1.18 24.32 3.98
CA ARG A 94 -2.36 24.90 3.31
C ARG A 94 -2.71 26.30 3.82
N LYS A 95 -2.51 26.57 5.11
CA LYS A 95 -2.74 27.90 5.71
C LYS A 95 -1.68 28.92 5.31
N ALA A 96 -0.45 28.47 5.09
CA ALA A 96 0.67 29.31 4.70
C ALA A 96 0.74 29.59 3.18
N SER A 97 -0.10 28.92 2.38
CA SER A 97 -0.21 29.09 0.93
C SER A 97 -1.32 30.07 0.60
#